data_AF-A0A388QPA1-F1
#
_entry.id   AF-A0A388QPA1-F1
#
_cell.length_a   1.000
_cell.length_b   1.000
_cell.length_c   1.000
_cell.angle_alpha   90.00
_cell.angle_beta   90.00
_cell.angle_gamma   90.00
#
_symmetry.space_group_name_H-M   'P 1'
#
loop_
_entity.id
_entity.type
_entity.pdbx_description
1 polymer ?
#
loop_
_entity_poly.entity_id
_entity_poly.type
_entity_poly.pdbx_seq_one_letter_code
_entity_poly.pdbx_strand_id
1 'polypeptide(L)'
;MVIAPEHPLIGKLTTAAQKPAVESYVAAVRNKTDLERTDLAEKKKTGVFTGAYAINPVNGAKIPVWTADYVLITYGTGAIMAVPAHDDRDWEFAKEFKLPIIQVVGSKEAIDVNEQPWTETAQW
;
A
#
# COMPACT_ATOMS: atom_id res chain seq x y z
N MET A 1 0.28 4.71 -2.20
CA MET A 1 1.08 3.88 -3.13
C MET A 1 1.98 3.01 -2.29
N VAL A 2 2.09 1.72 -2.61
CA VAL A 2 2.89 0.77 -1.82
C VAL A 2 3.92 0.10 -2.74
N ILE A 3 5.16 0.01 -2.28
CA ILE A 3 6.28 -0.54 -3.05
C ILE A 3 6.93 -1.70 -2.29
N ALA A 4 7.46 -2.67 -3.03
CA ALA A 4 8.20 -3.78 -2.44
C ALA A 4 9.48 -3.28 -1.73
N PRO A 5 9.84 -3.84 -0.57
CA PRO A 5 11.07 -3.49 0.14
C PRO A 5 12.34 -3.71 -0.69
N GLU A 6 12.32 -4.67 -1.61
CA GLU A 6 13.44 -4.99 -2.50
C GLU A 6 13.50 -4.09 -3.75
N HIS A 7 12.54 -3.19 -3.93
CA HIS A 7 12.42 -2.42 -5.17
C HIS A 7 13.62 -1.47 -5.35
N PRO A 8 14.27 -1.40 -6.53
CA PRO A 8 15.46 -0.55 -6.76
C PRO A 8 15.26 0.93 -6.45
N LEU A 9 14.02 1.41 -6.57
CA LEU A 9 13.64 2.80 -6.27
C LEU A 9 13.48 3.11 -4.77
N ILE A 10 13.43 2.12 -3.88
CA ILE A 10 13.20 2.34 -2.45
C ILE A 10 14.23 3.32 -1.87
N GLY A 11 15.51 3.15 -2.21
CA GLY A 11 16.58 4.00 -1.72
C GLY A 11 16.52 5.44 -2.27
N LYS A 12 15.94 5.65 -3.46
CA LYS A 12 15.77 6.98 -4.06
C LYS A 12 14.54 7.71 -3.52
N LEU A 13 13.51 6.95 -3.16
CA LEU A 13 12.25 7.47 -2.61
C LEU A 13 12.34 7.72 -1.10
N THR A 14 13.29 7.07 -0.42
CA THR A 14 13.42 7.20 1.02
C THR A 14 14.09 8.52 1.39
N THR A 15 13.39 9.34 2.17
CA THR A 15 13.94 10.57 2.72
C THR A 15 14.98 10.28 3.80
N ALA A 16 15.93 11.20 4.01
CA ALA A 16 16.97 11.03 5.02
C ALA A 16 16.41 10.76 6.43
N ALA A 17 15.28 11.38 6.77
CA ALA A 17 14.60 11.18 8.05
C ALA A 17 14.02 9.76 8.21
N GLN A 18 13.52 9.17 7.13
CA GLN A 18 12.91 7.84 7.14
C GLN A 18 13.88 6.71 6.82
N LYS A 19 15.10 7.04 6.37
CA LYS A 19 16.12 6.08 5.98
C LYS A 19 16.39 5.00 7.03
N PRO A 20 16.58 5.31 8.33
CA PRO A 20 16.81 4.27 9.34
C PRO A 20 15.64 3.30 9.47
N ALA A 21 14.40 3.81 9.44
CA ALA A 21 13.19 3.00 9.57
C ALA A 21 13.00 2.09 8.35
N VAL A 22 13.18 2.63 7.14
CA VAL A 22 13.05 1.86 5.89
C VAL A 22 14.15 0.80 5.79
N GLU A 23 15.41 1.13 6.06
CA GLU A 23 16.51 0.16 6.00
C GLU A 23 16.34 -0.97 7.02
N SER A 24 15.93 -0.64 8.25
CA SER A 24 15.61 -1.65 9.26
C SER A 24 14.47 -2.56 8.82
N TYR A 25 13.44 -2.00 8.18
CA TYR A 25 12.32 -2.79 7.68
C TYR A 25 12.72 -3.69 6.52
N VAL A 26 13.45 -3.16 5.53
CA VAL A 26 13.96 -3.95 4.40
C VAL A 26 14.85 -5.09 4.88
N ALA A 27 15.72 -4.85 5.86
CA ALA A 27 16.55 -5.89 6.45
C ALA A 27 15.72 -6.98 7.17
N ALA A 28 14.66 -6.60 7.89
CA ALA A 28 13.76 -7.53 8.54
C ALA A 28 12.96 -8.38 7.54
N VAL A 29 12.54 -7.79 6.42
CA VAL A 29 11.77 -8.49 5.38
C VAL A 29 12.66 -9.40 4.53
N ARG A 30 13.91 -9.02 4.25
CA ARG A 30 14.86 -9.86 3.50
C ARG A 30 15.14 -11.22 4.13
N ASN A 31 14.96 -11.34 5.43
CA ASN A 31 15.14 -12.61 6.16
C ASN A 31 13.92 -13.53 6.08
N LYS A 32 12.81 -13.06 5.50
CA LYS A 32 11.57 -13.83 5.33
C LYS A 32 11.47 -14.35 3.91
N THR A 33 10.94 -15.55 3.76
CA THR A 33 10.60 -16.14 2.46
C THR A 33 9.30 -15.55 1.90
N ASP A 34 9.09 -15.64 0.59
CA ASP A 34 7.85 -15.17 -0.07
C ASP A 34 6.58 -15.81 0.52
N LEU A 35 6.67 -17.08 0.94
CA LEU A 35 5.57 -17.79 1.60
C LEU A 35 5.25 -17.19 2.97
N GLU A 36 6.27 -16.96 3.80
CA GLU A 36 6.11 -16.31 5.10
C GLU A 36 5.58 -14.89 4.97
N ARG A 37 5.97 -14.15 3.93
CA ARG A 37 5.44 -12.81 3.64
C ARG A 37 3.96 -12.84 3.32
N THR A 38 3.51 -13.85 2.56
CA THR A 38 2.10 -14.02 2.20
C THR A 38 1.27 -14.39 3.43
N ASP A 39 1.72 -15.38 4.22
CA ASP A 39 1.04 -15.82 5.45
C ASP A 39 1.01 -14.71 6.53
N LEU A 40 2.09 -13.93 6.65
CA LEU A 40 2.14 -12.81 7.59
C LEU A 40 1.31 -11.63 7.13
N ALA A 41 1.21 -11.39 5.82
CA ALA A 41 0.35 -10.35 5.27
C ALA A 41 -1.13 -10.63 5.53
N GLU A 42 -1.55 -11.90 5.64
CA GLU A 42 -2.92 -12.25 6.07
C GLU A 42 -3.14 -12.03 7.56
N LYS A 43 -2.10 -12.21 8.39
CA LYS A 43 -2.22 -12.12 9.86
C LYS A 43 -2.01 -10.71 10.42
N LYS A 44 -1.09 -9.94 9.85
CA LYS A 44 -0.76 -8.58 10.29
C LYS A 44 -0.12 -7.78 9.17
N LYS A 45 -0.82 -6.75 8.70
CA LYS A 45 -0.27 -5.79 7.74
C LYS A 45 0.87 -5.02 8.39
N THR A 46 2.06 -5.07 7.79
CA THR A 46 3.20 -4.26 8.22
C THR A 46 3.62 -3.31 7.10
N GLY A 47 4.15 -2.15 7.45
CA GLY A 47 4.62 -1.20 6.47
C GLY A 47 5.29 0.02 7.10
N VAL A 48 6.12 0.69 6.31
CA VAL A 48 6.87 1.88 6.71
C VAL A 48 6.70 2.98 5.68
N PHE A 49 6.50 4.20 6.16
CA PHE A 49 6.42 5.37 5.31
C PHE A 49 7.81 5.77 4.82
N THR A 50 7.98 5.91 3.51
CA THR A 50 9.29 6.26 2.92
C THR A 50 9.62 7.75 3.05
N GLY A 51 8.63 8.59 3.36
CA GLY A 51 8.78 10.05 3.36
C GLY A 51 8.56 10.70 1.99
N ALA A 52 8.50 9.90 0.91
CA ALA A 52 8.17 10.39 -0.43
C ALA A 52 6.66 10.42 -0.68
N TYR A 53 6.31 11.28 -1.63
CA TYR A 53 4.97 11.37 -2.19
C TYR A 53 5.05 11.19 -3.71
N ALA A 54 4.20 10.33 -4.24
CA ALA A 54 3.94 10.22 -5.67
C ALA A 54 2.86 11.23 -6.07
N ILE A 55 2.91 11.71 -7.31
CA ILE A 55 1.84 12.55 -7.87
C ILE A 55 0.90 11.66 -8.66
N ASN A 56 -0.40 11.71 -8.33
CA ASN A 56 -1.42 11.06 -9.13
C ASN A 56 -1.55 11.80 -10.47
N PRO A 57 -1.33 11.15 -11.63
CA PRO A 57 -1.41 11.82 -12.92
C PRO A 57 -2.82 12.32 -13.29
N VAL A 58 -3.86 11.78 -12.66
CA VAL A 58 -5.26 12.11 -12.98
C VAL A 58 -5.70 13.41 -12.31
N ASN A 59 -5.38 13.60 -11.03
CA ASN A 59 -5.86 14.74 -10.24
C ASN A 59 -4.75 15.59 -9.63
N GLY A 60 -3.48 15.25 -9.88
CA GLY A 60 -2.32 15.96 -9.33
C GLY A 60 -2.12 15.78 -7.81
N ALA A 61 -2.93 14.96 -7.15
CA ALA A 61 -2.87 14.78 -5.70
C ALA A 61 -1.58 14.07 -5.28
N LYS A 62 -1.03 14.49 -4.13
CA LYS A 62 0.12 13.84 -3.51
C LYS A 62 -0.33 12.57 -2.77
N ILE A 63 0.15 11.43 -3.23
CA ILE A 63 -0.10 10.12 -2.63
C ILE A 63 1.14 9.72 -1.82
N PRO A 64 1.02 9.41 -0.52
CA PRO A 64 2.16 8.95 0.26
C PRO A 64 2.66 7.60 -0.26
N VAL A 65 3.99 7.45 -0.29
CA VAL A 65 4.67 6.21 -0.71
C VAL A 65 5.08 5.40 0.51
N TRP A 66 4.57 4.19 0.59
CA TRP A 66 4.82 3.24 1.67
C TRP A 66 5.56 2.02 1.14
N THR A 67 6.33 1.37 2.01
CA THR A 67 6.92 0.05 1.74
C THR A 67 6.25 -0.98 2.62
N ALA A 68 5.89 -2.14 2.07
CA ALA A 68 5.21 -3.20 2.80
C ALA A 68 5.58 -4.59 2.27
N ASP A 69 5.61 -5.58 3.15
CA ASP A 69 6.05 -6.94 2.83
C ASP A 69 5.06 -7.76 2.01
N TYR A 70 3.79 -7.37 1.97
CA TYR A 70 2.77 -8.01 1.13
C TYR A 70 2.93 -7.70 -0.37
N VAL A 71 3.75 -6.71 -0.74
CA VAL A 71 4.07 -6.39 -2.14
C VAL A 71 5.35 -7.13 -2.54
N LEU A 72 5.23 -8.09 -3.45
CA LEU A 72 6.36 -8.90 -3.91
C LEU A 72 6.98 -8.28 -5.17
N ILE A 73 8.31 -8.18 -5.21
CA ILE A 73 9.02 -7.69 -6.41
C ILE A 73 8.96 -8.69 -7.58
N THR A 74 8.80 -9.97 -7.26
CA THR A 74 8.67 -11.07 -8.24
C THR A 74 7.31 -11.09 -8.93
N TYR A 75 6.34 -10.30 -8.46
CA TYR A 75 4.98 -10.25 -8.99
C TYR A 75 4.63 -8.85 -9.50
N GLY A 76 4.34 -8.74 -10.81
CA GLY A 76 4.05 -7.47 -11.46
C GLY A 76 5.28 -6.55 -11.56
N THR A 77 5.11 -5.26 -11.23
CA THR A 77 6.20 -4.26 -11.23
C THR A 77 6.90 -4.11 -9.88
N GLY A 78 6.45 -4.83 -8.84
CA GLY A 78 6.91 -4.63 -7.47
C GLY A 78 6.44 -3.31 -6.84
N ALA A 79 5.43 -2.65 -7.43
CA ALA A 79 4.77 -1.47 -6.90
C ALA A 79 3.27 -1.52 -7.22
N ILE A 80 2.43 -1.22 -6.22
CA ILE A 80 0.98 -1.19 -6.38
C ILE A 80 0.43 0.20 -6.06
N MET A 81 -0.55 0.62 -6.85
CA MET A 81 -1.37 1.78 -6.53
C MET A 81 -2.46 1.32 -5.58
N ALA A 82 -2.32 1.65 -4.30
CA ALA A 82 -3.33 1.30 -3.31
C ALA A 82 -4.64 2.08 -3.55
N VAL A 83 -5.76 1.38 -3.65
CA VAL A 83 -7.10 1.96 -3.78
C VAL A 83 -7.98 1.44 -2.63
N PRO A 84 -7.85 2.02 -1.43
CA PRO A 84 -8.46 1.47 -0.21
C PRO A 84 -9.99 1.40 -0.26
N ALA A 85 -10.64 2.21 -1.09
CA ALA A 85 -12.10 2.19 -1.20
C ALA A 85 -12.65 0.98 -1.94
N HIS A 86 -11.83 0.25 -2.70
CA HIS A 86 -12.27 -0.79 -3.65
C HIS A 86 -11.43 -2.09 -3.61
N ASP A 87 -10.45 -2.20 -2.72
CA ASP A 87 -9.67 -3.43 -2.50
C ASP A 87 -9.57 -3.68 -0.98
N ASP A 88 -10.02 -4.86 -0.54
CA ASP A 88 -10.07 -5.24 0.87
C ASP A 88 -8.70 -5.17 1.55
N ARG A 89 -7.64 -5.56 0.84
CA ARG A 89 -6.27 -5.60 1.41
C ARG A 89 -5.73 -4.18 1.61
N ASP A 90 -6.01 -3.29 0.66
CA ASP A 90 -5.65 -1.89 0.75
C ASP A 90 -6.51 -1.15 1.78
N TRP A 91 -7.76 -1.55 1.96
CA TRP A 91 -8.66 -1.03 2.99
C TRP A 91 -8.15 -1.37 4.40
N GLU A 92 -7.81 -2.63 4.66
CA GLU A 92 -7.22 -3.05 5.94
C GLU A 92 -5.91 -2.33 6.22
N PHE A 93 -5.03 -2.20 5.21
CA PHE A 93 -3.79 -1.46 5.33
C PHE A 93 -4.06 0.02 5.62
N ALA A 94 -5.00 0.65 4.92
CA ALA A 94 -5.34 2.04 5.15
C ALA A 94 -5.95 2.26 6.54
N LYS A 95 -6.75 1.33 7.05
CA LYS A 95 -7.35 1.40 8.38
C LYS A 95 -6.29 1.27 9.49
N GLU A 96 -5.39 0.30 9.36
CA GLU A 96 -4.29 0.08 10.31
C GLU A 96 -3.33 1.28 10.36
N PHE A 97 -2.96 1.82 9.19
CA PHE A 97 -2.01 2.94 9.07
C PHE A 97 -2.68 4.32 9.05
N LYS A 98 -4.00 4.38 9.27
CA LYS A 98 -4.83 5.60 9.25
C LYS A 98 -4.62 6.46 7.99
N LEU A 99 -4.52 5.80 6.84
CA LEU A 99 -4.40 6.44 5.54
C LEU A 99 -5.78 6.89 5.03
N PRO A 100 -5.83 7.95 4.21
CA PRO A 100 -7.09 8.43 3.64
C PRO A 100 -7.71 7.37 2.71
N ILE A 101 -8.97 7.03 2.97
CA ILE A 101 -9.81 6.17 2.13
C ILE A 101 -10.68 7.09 1.27
N ILE A 102 -10.39 7.16 -0.03
CA ILE A 102 -11.09 8.03 -0.97
C ILE A 102 -11.96 7.17 -1.88
N GLN A 103 -13.28 7.33 -1.78
CA GLN A 103 -14.23 6.69 -2.70
C GLN A 103 -14.12 7.31 -4.09
N VAL A 104 -13.85 6.49 -5.10
CA VAL A 104 -13.75 6.93 -6.50
C VAL A 104 -14.78 6.24 -7.41
N VAL A 105 -15.36 5.12 -6.96
CA VAL A 105 -16.50 4.43 -7.59
C VAL A 105 -17.68 4.41 -6.61
N GLY A 106 -18.87 4.75 -7.07
CA GLY A 106 -20.09 4.69 -6.27
C GLY A 106 -21.34 4.48 -7.15
N SER A 107 -22.30 3.73 -6.62
CA SER A 107 -23.68 3.72 -7.10
C SER A 107 -24.51 4.74 -6.29
N LYS A 108 -25.78 4.97 -6.65
CA LYS A 108 -26.67 5.94 -5.97
C LYS A 108 -26.93 5.63 -4.48
N GLU A 109 -26.51 4.47 -3.99
CA GLU A 109 -26.74 4.03 -2.61
C GLU A 109 -25.48 4.30 -1.78
N ALA A 110 -25.68 5.06 -0.70
CA ALA A 110 -24.62 5.58 0.15
C ALA A 110 -23.98 4.46 0.98
N ILE A 111 -22.96 3.81 0.43
CA ILE A 111 -22.10 2.93 1.20
C ILE A 111 -20.90 3.74 1.66
N ASP A 112 -20.74 3.82 2.99
CA ASP A 112 -19.60 4.47 3.62
C ASP A 112 -18.37 3.58 3.44
N VAL A 113 -17.48 3.98 2.53
CA VAL A 113 -16.19 3.30 2.29
C VAL A 113 -15.27 3.31 3.53
N ASN A 114 -15.58 4.10 4.55
CA ASN A 114 -14.88 4.05 5.83
C ASN A 114 -15.30 2.86 6.70
N GLU A 115 -16.46 2.25 6.44
CA GLU A 115 -16.95 1.07 7.17
C GLU A 115 -16.65 -0.25 6.45
N GLN A 116 -16.72 -0.27 5.11
CA GLN A 116 -16.41 -1.44 4.29
C GLN A 116 -15.98 -1.05 2.86
N PRO A 117 -15.02 -1.78 2.26
CA PRO A 117 -14.63 -1.57 0.87
C PRO A 117 -15.77 -1.93 -0.10
N TRP A 118 -15.94 -1.12 -1.15
CA TRP A 118 -16.91 -1.40 -2.21
C TRP A 118 -16.23 -2.12 -3.36
N THR A 119 -16.37 -3.45 -3.42
CA THR A 119 -15.73 -4.34 -4.40
C THR A 119 -16.65 -4.76 -5.55
N GLU A 120 -17.95 -4.43 -5.50
CA GLU A 120 -18.90 -4.78 -6.56
C GLU A 120 -18.76 -3.85 -7.77
N THR A 121 -18.37 -4.43 -8.91
CA THR A 121 -18.57 -3.80 -10.22
C THR A 121 -20.07 -3.76 -10.49
N ALA A 122 -20.62 -2.56 -10.72
CA ALA A 122 -21.96 -2.43 -11.29
C ALA A 122 -22.05 -3.38 -12.49
N GLN A 123 -22.96 -4.36 -12.41
CA GLN A 123 -23.30 -5.20 -13.54
C GLN A 123 -23.85 -4.28 -14.63
N TRP A 124 -23.08 -4.13 -15.71
CA TRP A 124 -23.47 -3.38 -16.90
C TRP A 124 -24.52 -4.16 -17.70
#